data_AF-A0A952FG29-F1
#
_entry.id   AF-A0A952FG29-F1
#
_cell.length_a   1.000
_cell.length_b   1.000
_cell.length_c   1.000
_cell.angle_alpha   90.00
_cell.angle_beta   90.00
_cell.angle_gamma   90.00
#
_symmetry.space_group_name_H-M   'P 1'
#
loop_
_entity.id
_entity.type
_entity.pdbx_description
1 polymer ?
#
loop_
_entity_poly.entity_id
_entity_poly.type
_entity_poly.pdbx_seq_one_letter_code
_entity_poly.pdbx_strand_id
1 'polypeptide(L)'
;MGVMNDLLTNDLFPQALLPVTLQGQADYEGFRRAARGLLAQNILPEQVNWQCSSTPGAGADAGAAPIPALGDAPAVSVPPEYVALCQAAVMHNNPQRFNLLYRLLWRLVHEPDLRHNQLDADMALARQMAEEVRHDMQKMKA
;
A
#
# COMPACT_ATOMS: atom_id res chain seq x y z
N MET A 1 -21.08 -21.06 -37.45
CA MET A 1 -21.35 -19.66 -37.02
C MET A 1 -20.59 -19.48 -35.71
N GLY A 2 -19.29 -19.20 -35.81
CA GLY A 2 -18.40 -19.08 -34.65
C GLY A 2 -18.39 -17.63 -34.21
N VAL A 3 -19.00 -17.35 -33.05
CA VAL A 3 -18.77 -16.09 -32.36
C VAL A 3 -17.45 -16.22 -31.62
N MET A 4 -16.48 -15.52 -32.18
CA MET A 4 -15.10 -15.40 -31.74
C MET A 4 -15.09 -14.88 -30.31
N ASN A 5 -14.52 -15.67 -29.42
CA ASN A 5 -14.25 -15.34 -28.03
C ASN A 5 -13.54 -13.98 -27.95
N ASP A 6 -14.07 -13.06 -27.14
CA ASP A 6 -13.56 -11.72 -26.81
C ASP A 6 -12.14 -11.77 -26.19
N LEU A 7 -11.14 -12.10 -27.00
CA LEU A 7 -9.72 -12.13 -26.63
C LEU A 7 -8.98 -10.85 -27.07
N LEU A 8 -9.70 -9.80 -27.48
CA LEU A 8 -9.07 -8.57 -28.02
C LEU A 8 -9.26 -7.32 -27.15
N THR A 9 -9.98 -7.39 -26.03
CA THR A 9 -10.20 -6.19 -25.19
C THR A 9 -9.12 -5.99 -24.13
N ASN A 10 -8.31 -7.01 -23.81
CA ASN A 10 -7.34 -6.90 -22.72
C ASN A 10 -5.92 -6.48 -23.14
N ASP A 11 -5.62 -6.39 -24.45
CA ASP A 11 -4.27 -6.15 -24.98
C ASP A 11 -4.05 -4.72 -25.54
N LEU A 12 -5.02 -3.81 -25.45
CA LEU A 12 -4.96 -2.51 -26.15
C LEU A 12 -4.76 -1.27 -25.27
N PHE A 13 -4.70 -1.42 -23.95
CA PHE A 13 -4.34 -0.31 -23.06
C PHE A 13 -3.28 -0.78 -22.07
N PRO A 14 -2.10 -0.15 -21.99
CA PRO A 14 -1.29 -0.33 -20.79
C PRO A 14 -2.19 0.03 -19.62
N GLN A 15 -2.41 -0.88 -18.67
CA GLN A 15 -3.13 -0.56 -17.44
C GLN A 15 -2.37 0.59 -16.78
N ALA A 16 -2.86 1.81 -16.96
CA ALA A 16 -2.24 2.99 -16.41
C ALA A 16 -2.39 2.88 -14.90
N LEU A 17 -1.30 2.52 -14.23
CA LEU A 17 -1.28 2.45 -12.77
C LEU A 17 -1.56 3.84 -12.22
N LEU A 18 -2.48 3.94 -11.28
CA LEU A 18 -2.80 5.17 -10.57
C LEU A 18 -1.57 5.58 -9.73
N PRO A 19 -0.88 6.68 -10.08
CA PRO A 19 0.29 7.11 -9.33
C PRO A 19 -0.15 7.74 -8.01
N VAL A 20 0.45 7.30 -6.91
CA VAL A 20 0.21 7.85 -5.57
C VAL A 20 1.54 8.32 -5.00
N THR A 21 1.67 9.65 -4.87
CA THR A 21 2.91 10.30 -4.41
C THR A 21 2.82 10.61 -2.92
N LEU A 22 3.74 10.03 -2.16
CA LEU A 22 3.96 10.29 -0.74
C LEU A 22 5.01 11.38 -0.55
N GLN A 23 4.91 12.14 0.54
CA GLN A 23 5.79 13.30 0.80
C GLN A 23 7.22 12.91 1.21
N GLY A 24 7.42 11.66 1.59
CA GLY A 24 8.73 11.16 1.96
C GLY A 24 8.77 9.65 2.12
N GLN A 25 9.98 9.12 2.22
CA GLN A 25 10.23 7.67 2.31
C GLN A 25 9.58 7.02 3.54
N ALA A 26 9.30 7.78 4.60
CA ALA A 26 8.69 7.30 5.84
C ALA A 26 7.32 7.93 6.13
N ASP A 27 6.62 8.44 5.10
CA ASP A 27 5.33 9.14 5.26
C ASP A 27 4.16 8.19 5.54
N TYR A 28 4.09 7.71 6.79
CA TYR A 28 3.02 6.81 7.26
C TYR A 28 1.64 7.46 7.22
N GLU A 29 1.53 8.75 7.57
CA GLU A 29 0.25 9.47 7.58
C GLU A 29 -0.27 9.71 6.16
N GLY A 30 0.61 10.10 5.23
CA GLY A 30 0.28 10.19 3.81
C GLY A 30 -0.15 8.84 3.24
N PHE A 31 0.60 7.78 3.54
CA PHE A 31 0.22 6.41 3.17
C PHE A 31 -1.16 6.03 3.71
N ARG A 32 -1.42 6.23 5.01
CA ARG A 32 -2.71 5.89 5.64
C ARG A 32 -3.87 6.64 5.00
N ARG A 33 -3.71 7.93 4.70
CA ARG A 33 -4.74 8.74 4.04
C ARG A 33 -5.03 8.22 2.63
N ALA A 34 -3.98 8.01 1.82
CA ALA A 34 -4.13 7.54 0.45
C ALA A 34 -4.71 6.12 0.40
N ALA A 35 -4.20 5.20 1.21
CA ALA A 35 -4.68 3.83 1.29
C ALA A 35 -6.17 3.75 1.62
N ARG A 36 -6.66 4.58 2.55
CA ARG A 36 -8.11 4.66 2.86
C ARG A 36 -8.94 5.15 1.68
N GLY A 37 -8.47 6.16 0.95
CA GLY A 37 -9.15 6.67 -0.24
C GLY A 37 -9.22 5.63 -1.37
N LEU A 38 -8.12 4.90 -1.60
CA LEU A 38 -8.06 3.82 -2.59
C LEU A 38 -9.00 2.67 -2.22
N LEU A 39 -9.00 2.28 -0.94
CA LEU A 39 -9.86 1.22 -0.42
C LEU A 39 -11.35 1.58 -0.49
N ALA A 40 -11.70 2.84 -0.23
CA ALA A 40 -13.08 3.34 -0.36
C ALA A 40 -13.61 3.23 -1.79
N GLN A 41 -12.72 3.37 -2.78
CA GLN A 41 -13.03 3.23 -4.21
C GLN A 41 -12.84 1.80 -4.72
N ASN A 42 -12.49 0.86 -3.84
CA ASN A 42 -12.18 -0.53 -4.17
C ASN A 42 -11.11 -0.69 -5.27
N ILE A 43 -10.09 0.16 -5.26
CA ILE A 43 -8.97 0.08 -6.22
C ILE A 43 -8.07 -1.10 -5.86
N LEU A 44 -7.78 -1.96 -6.84
CA LEU A 44 -6.95 -3.15 -6.62
C LEU A 44 -5.49 -2.75 -6.36
N PRO A 45 -4.74 -3.50 -5.53
CA PRO A 45 -3.33 -3.21 -5.25
C PRO A 45 -2.43 -3.18 -6.51
N GLU A 46 -2.77 -3.99 -7.50
CA GLU A 46 -2.07 -4.06 -8.79
C GLU A 46 -2.32 -2.86 -9.69
N GLN A 47 -3.35 -2.04 -9.41
CA GLN A 47 -3.67 -0.83 -10.16
C GLN A 47 -2.98 0.42 -9.58
N VAL A 48 -2.21 0.29 -8.50
CA VAL A 48 -1.64 1.42 -7.76
C VAL A 48 -0.12 1.42 -7.87
N ASN A 49 0.44 2.57 -8.25
CA ASN A 49 1.88 2.79 -8.27
C ASN A 49 2.29 3.80 -7.18
N TRP A 50 2.91 3.30 -6.11
CA TRP A 50 3.38 4.13 -5.01
C TRP A 50 4.72 4.78 -5.32
N GLN A 51 4.81 6.10 -5.10
CA GLN A 51 6.00 6.89 -5.34
C GLN A 51 6.28 7.75 -4.10
N CYS A 52 7.55 8.03 -3.83
CA CYS A 52 7.94 8.97 -2.78
C CYS A 52 8.62 10.17 -3.43
N SER A 53 8.23 11.38 -3.06
CA SER A 53 8.94 12.57 -3.49
C SER A 53 10.35 12.58 -2.88
N SER A 54 11.36 12.65 -3.74
CA SER A 54 12.78 12.72 -3.32
C SER A 54 13.17 14.08 -2.73
N THR A 55 12.28 15.07 -2.76
CA THR A 55 12.54 16.43 -2.24
C THR A 55 12.00 16.58 -0.83
N PRO A 56 12.86 16.53 0.21
CA PRO A 56 12.43 16.86 1.56
C PRO A 56 11.98 18.32 1.61
N GLY A 57 10.71 18.57 1.94
CA GLY A 57 10.18 19.93 2.10
C GLY A 57 9.52 20.55 0.87
N ALA A 58 9.25 19.80 -0.21
CA ALA A 58 8.31 20.23 -1.24
C ALA A 58 6.88 20.19 -0.67
N GLY A 59 6.56 21.19 0.14
CA GLY A 59 5.31 21.24 0.89
C GLY A 59 4.09 21.24 -0.04
N ALA A 60 3.19 20.29 0.16
CA ALA A 60 1.75 20.39 -0.07
C ALA A 60 1.19 20.82 -1.46
N ASP A 61 1.99 21.20 -2.46
CA ASP A 61 1.48 21.78 -3.72
C ASP A 61 2.07 21.18 -5.01
N ALA A 62 3.06 20.30 -4.94
CA ALA A 62 3.65 19.66 -6.12
C ALA A 62 2.94 18.35 -6.51
N GLY A 63 1.88 18.45 -7.31
CA GLY A 63 1.46 17.37 -8.22
C GLY A 63 1.04 16.05 -7.58
N ALA A 64 0.50 16.07 -6.36
CA ALA A 64 -0.29 14.94 -5.89
C ALA A 64 -1.47 14.80 -6.86
N ALA A 65 -1.52 13.70 -7.61
CA ALA A 65 -2.79 13.27 -8.23
C ALA A 65 -3.85 13.40 -7.14
N PRO A 66 -5.01 14.03 -7.41
CA PRO A 66 -5.98 14.36 -6.38
C PRO A 66 -6.26 13.08 -5.62
N ILE A 67 -5.78 13.01 -4.37
CA ILE A 67 -6.16 11.94 -3.45
C ILE A 67 -7.67 12.06 -3.43
N PRO A 68 -8.42 11.08 -3.99
CA PRO A 68 -9.84 11.29 -4.22
C PRO A 68 -10.47 11.69 -2.90
N ALA A 69 -11.20 12.82 -2.93
CA ALA A 69 -11.80 13.40 -1.74
C ALA A 69 -12.45 12.29 -0.93
N LEU A 70 -12.13 12.24 0.37
CA LEU A 70 -12.53 11.21 1.32
C LEU A 70 -14.03 10.92 1.19
N GLY A 71 -14.41 9.98 0.33
CA GLY A 71 -15.66 9.25 0.51
C GLY A 71 -15.51 8.49 1.82
N ASP A 72 -16.61 8.31 2.55
CA ASP A 72 -16.63 7.52 3.78
C ASP A 72 -16.07 6.11 3.49
N ALA A 73 -14.77 5.95 3.73
CA ALA A 73 -14.13 4.65 3.61
C ALA A 73 -14.84 3.72 4.60
N PRO A 74 -15.10 2.45 4.23
CA PRO A 74 -15.68 1.50 5.16
C PRO A 74 -14.89 1.53 6.47
N ALA A 75 -15.59 1.43 7.60
CA ALA A 75 -14.95 1.30 8.89
C ALA A 75 -14.20 -0.05 8.95
N VAL A 76 -12.97 -0.08 8.44
CA VAL A 76 -12.16 -1.28 8.42
C VAL A 76 -11.55 -1.49 9.80
N SER A 77 -12.01 -2.53 10.48
CA SER A 77 -11.37 -3.02 11.69
C SER A 77 -10.13 -3.82 11.29
N VAL A 78 -8.96 -3.19 11.36
CA VAL A 78 -7.66 -3.87 11.23
C VAL A 78 -7.17 -4.33 12.60
N PRO A 79 -6.46 -5.48 12.68
CA PRO A 79 -5.77 -5.89 13.91
C PRO A 79 -4.74 -4.83 14.37
N PRO A 80 -4.55 -4.61 15.68
CA PRO A 80 -3.58 -3.64 16.19
C PRO A 80 -2.13 -3.98 15.80
N GLU A 81 -1.83 -5.28 15.69
CA GLU A 81 -0.55 -5.79 15.17
C GLU A 81 -0.25 -5.32 13.74
N TYR A 82 -1.26 -5.21 12.89
CA TYR A 82 -1.10 -4.70 11.53
C TYR A 82 -0.71 -3.22 11.53
N VAL A 83 -1.32 -2.43 12.43
CA VAL A 83 -0.98 -1.00 12.58
C VAL A 83 0.48 -0.83 13.01
N ALA A 84 0.94 -1.59 14.01
CA ALA A 84 2.33 -1.55 14.47
C ALA A 84 3.30 -2.00 13.37
N LEU A 85 2.94 -3.05 12.63
CA LEU A 85 3.71 -3.56 11.51
C LEU A 85 3.83 -2.53 10.38
N CYS A 86 2.77 -1.80 10.04
CA CYS A 86 2.84 -0.71 9.07
C CYS A 86 3.80 0.39 9.53
N GLN A 87 3.74 0.81 10.79
CA GLN A 87 4.62 1.88 11.31
C GLN A 87 6.09 1.50 11.19
N ALA A 88 6.45 0.24 11.48
CA ALA A 88 7.82 -0.24 11.32
C ALA A 88 8.21 -0.43 9.85
N ALA A 89 7.38 -1.12 9.06
CA ALA A 89 7.69 -1.47 7.67
C ALA A 89 7.78 -0.24 6.74
N VAL A 90 7.10 0.87 7.06
CA VAL A 90 7.23 2.13 6.31
C VAL A 90 8.65 2.70 6.39
N MET A 91 9.41 2.42 7.46
CA MET A 91 10.80 2.86 7.62
C MET A 91 11.79 1.98 6.84
N HIS A 92 11.34 0.86 6.28
CA HIS A 92 12.20 -0.08 5.56
C HIS A 92 12.61 0.48 4.19
N ASN A 93 13.79 0.09 3.68
CA ASN A 93 14.29 0.60 2.39
C ASN A 93 13.73 -0.14 1.16
N ASN A 94 12.88 -1.15 1.35
CA ASN A 94 12.29 -1.89 0.22
C ASN A 94 11.36 -0.97 -0.60
N PRO A 95 11.55 -0.83 -1.92
CA PRO A 95 10.73 0.04 -2.75
C PRO A 95 9.25 -0.42 -2.85
N GLN A 96 8.97 -1.71 -2.66
CA GLN A 96 7.63 -2.30 -2.72
C GLN A 96 6.88 -2.26 -1.37
N ARG A 97 7.46 -1.68 -0.31
CA ARG A 97 6.86 -1.68 1.04
C ARG A 97 5.44 -1.12 1.06
N PHE A 98 5.19 0.00 0.39
CA PHE A 98 3.85 0.61 0.38
C PHE A 98 2.84 -0.21 -0.43
N ASN A 99 3.30 -0.85 -1.53
CA ASN A 99 2.46 -1.77 -2.30
C ASN A 99 2.07 -2.99 -1.44
N LEU A 100 3.04 -3.60 -0.75
CA LEU A 100 2.82 -4.72 0.15
C LEU A 100 1.83 -4.37 1.28
N LEU A 101 2.04 -3.22 1.93
CA LEU A 101 1.16 -2.78 3.02
C LEU A 101 -0.26 -2.50 2.51
N TYR A 102 -0.41 -1.86 1.34
CA TYR A 102 -1.73 -1.63 0.75
C TYR A 102 -2.41 -2.94 0.35
N ARG A 103 -1.67 -3.88 -0.24
CA ARG A 103 -2.18 -5.21 -0.59
C ARG A 103 -2.70 -5.95 0.64
N LEU A 104 -1.93 -5.96 1.73
CA LEU A 104 -2.38 -6.53 3.00
C LEU A 104 -3.65 -5.85 3.53
N LEU A 105 -3.74 -4.52 3.47
CA LEU A 105 -4.96 -3.80 3.89
C LEU A 105 -6.16 -4.22 3.06
N TRP A 106 -6.02 -4.22 1.74
CA TRP A 106 -7.09 -4.58 0.81
C TRP A 106 -7.55 -6.02 1.05
N ARG A 107 -6.62 -6.96 1.22
CA ARG A 107 -6.91 -8.36 1.53
C ARG A 107 -7.54 -8.52 2.92
N LEU A 108 -7.12 -7.78 3.95
CA LEU A 108 -7.76 -7.84 5.28
C LEU A 108 -9.24 -7.40 5.29
N VAL A 109 -9.66 -6.64 4.28
CA VAL A 109 -11.06 -6.25 4.06
C VAL A 109 -11.83 -7.31 3.27
N HIS A 110 -11.22 -7.86 2.21
CA HIS A 110 -11.91 -8.74 1.26
C HIS A 110 -11.76 -10.23 1.59
N GLU A 111 -10.72 -10.62 2.34
CA GLU A 111 -10.38 -11.97 2.77
C GLU A 111 -10.45 -12.05 4.31
N PRO A 112 -11.63 -12.31 4.91
CA PRO A 112 -11.78 -12.34 6.37
C PRO A 112 -10.90 -13.41 7.04
N ASP A 113 -10.61 -14.51 6.34
CA ASP A 113 -9.77 -15.60 6.83
C ASP A 113 -8.30 -15.21 7.00
N LEU A 114 -7.84 -14.17 6.29
CA LEU A 114 -6.46 -13.69 6.37
C LEU A 114 -6.07 -13.30 7.81
N ARG A 115 -7.02 -12.81 8.60
CA ARG A 115 -6.82 -12.43 10.01
C ARG A 115 -6.35 -13.59 10.87
N HIS A 116 -6.71 -14.82 10.50
CA HIS A 116 -6.34 -16.03 11.23
C HIS A 116 -5.19 -16.79 10.55
N ASN A 117 -4.81 -16.39 9.33
CA ASN A 117 -3.76 -17.04 8.56
C ASN A 117 -2.37 -16.50 8.93
N GLN A 118 -1.77 -17.09 9.95
CA GLN A 118 -0.44 -16.71 10.42
C GLN A 118 0.69 -17.00 9.42
N LEU A 119 0.45 -17.93 8.47
CA LEU A 119 1.41 -18.37 7.45
C LEU A 119 1.27 -17.60 6.13
N ASP A 120 0.47 -16.53 6.10
CA ASP A 120 0.36 -15.70 4.92
C ASP A 120 1.72 -15.09 4.55
N ALA A 121 2.11 -15.24 3.28
CA ALA A 121 3.42 -14.85 2.79
C ALA A 121 3.63 -13.33 2.85
N ASP A 122 2.58 -12.54 2.64
CA ASP A 122 2.66 -11.08 2.69
C ASP A 122 2.82 -10.61 4.13
N MET A 123 2.09 -11.23 5.06
CA MET A 123 2.25 -10.98 6.50
C MET A 123 3.66 -11.35 6.97
N ALA A 124 4.20 -12.48 6.53
CA ALA A 124 5.57 -12.90 6.84
C ALA A 124 6.61 -11.91 6.30
N LEU A 125 6.48 -11.49 5.04
CA LEU A 125 7.38 -10.51 4.43
C LEU A 125 7.32 -9.16 5.16
N ALA A 126 6.13 -8.70 5.52
CA ALA A 126 5.99 -7.41 6.22
C ALA A 126 6.55 -7.48 7.66
N ARG A 127 6.44 -8.63 8.34
CA ARG A 127 7.10 -8.87 9.64
C ARG A 127 8.62 -8.84 9.51
N GLN A 128 9.17 -9.50 8.50
CA GLN A 128 10.60 -9.50 8.24
C GLN A 128 11.14 -8.07 8.04
N MET A 129 10.46 -7.26 7.22
CA MET A 129 10.84 -5.85 7.03
C MET A 129 10.85 -5.07 8.36
N ALA A 130 9.86 -5.30 9.22
CA ALA A 130 9.79 -4.66 10.52
C ALA A 130 10.93 -5.10 11.46
N GLU A 131 11.33 -6.37 11.42
CA GLU A 131 12.47 -6.88 12.19
C GLU A 131 13.81 -6.31 11.72
N GLU A 132 14.03 -6.22 10.40
CA GLU A 132 15.22 -5.62 9.80
C GLU A 132 15.37 -4.15 10.23
N VAL A 133 14.29 -3.36 10.17
CA VAL A 133 14.27 -1.99 10.69
C VAL A 133 14.66 -1.94 12.18
N ARG A 134 14.09 -2.83 13.00
CA ARG A 134 14.39 -2.86 14.46
C ARG A 134 15.86 -3.18 14.72
N HIS A 135 16.43 -4.13 14.00
CA HIS A 135 17.84 -4.49 14.12
C HIS A 135 18.75 -3.31 13.73
N ASP A 136 18.43 -2.60 12.65
CA ASP A 136 19.22 -1.45 12.22
C ASP A 136 19.13 -0.30 13.23
N MET A 137 17.94 -0.04 13.79
CA MET A 137 17.78 0.94 14.87
C MET A 137 18.56 0.56 16.14
N GLN A 138 18.64 -0.73 16.46
CA GLN A 138 19.43 -1.21 17.61
C GLN A 138 20.93 -1.04 17.35
N LYS A 139 21.41 -1.36 16.14
CA LYS A 139 22.83 -1.16 15.75
C LYS A 139 23.24 0.31 15.82
N MET A 140 22.35 1.25 15.48
CA MET A 140 22.65 2.69 15.57
C MET A 140 22.71 3.20 17.01
N LYS A 141 22.10 2.48 17.97
CA LYS A 141 22.07 2.86 19.39
C LYS A 141 23.19 2.23 20.21
N ALA A 142 23.85 1.19 19.70
CA ALA A 142 24.94 0.47 20.34
C ALA A 142 26.29 1.08 19.91
#